data_AF-A0A931UQJ1-F1
#
_entry.id   AF-A0A931UQJ1-F1
#
_cell.length_a   1.000
_cell.length_b   1.000
_cell.length_c   1.000
_cell.angle_alpha   90.00
_cell.angle_beta   90.00
_cell.angle_gamma   90.00
#
_symmetry.space_group_name_H-M   'P 1'
#
loop_
_entity.id
_entity.type
_entity.pdbx_description
1 polymer ?
#
loop_
_entity_poly.entity_id
_entity_poly.type
_entity_poly.pdbx_seq_one_letter_code
_entity_poly.pdbx_strand_id
1 'polypeptide(L)' 'MTAQAGLDVRRKAAAHLDRAAVVERYRALTRGSGRLHGRALALLPGGNTRATVFYPPYPIYL' A
#
# COMPACT_ATOMS: atom_id res chain seq x y z
N MET A 1 -29.52 -20.27 12.63
CA MET A 1 -28.28 -20.96 12.25
C MET A 1 -27.56 -20.22 11.10
N THR A 2 -27.27 -18.91 11.23
CA THR A 2 -26.63 -18.11 10.16
C THR A 2 -25.55 -17.14 10.69
N ALA A 3 -25.20 -17.20 11.99
CA ALA A 3 -24.22 -16.30 12.59
C ALA A 3 -22.79 -16.87 12.66
N GLN A 4 -22.61 -18.20 12.64
CA GLN A 4 -21.29 -18.84 12.74
C GLN A 4 -20.46 -18.76 11.44
N ALA A 5 -21.11 -18.68 10.27
CA ALA A 5 -20.40 -18.60 8.99
C ALA A 5 -19.70 -17.24 8.77
N GLY A 6 -20.22 -16.14 9.32
CA GLY A 6 -19.63 -14.80 9.19
C GLY A 6 -18.43 -14.53 10.11
N LEU A 7 -18.39 -15.20 11.27
CA LEU A 7 -17.26 -15.10 12.19
C LEU A 7 -16.03 -15.86 11.68
N ASP A 8 -16.23 -16.98 10.97
CA ASP A 8 -15.15 -17.86 10.51
C ASP A 8 -14.34 -17.26 9.34
N VAL A 9 -15.00 -16.50 8.45
CA VAL A 9 -14.37 -15.85 7.29
C VAL A 9 -13.44 -14.70 7.70
N ARG A 10 -13.82 -13.91 8.70
CA ARG A 10 -13.01 -12.78 9.19
C ARG A 10 -11.91 -13.20 10.16
N ARG A 11 -12.11 -14.29 10.91
CA ARG A 11 -11.12 -14.82 11.87
C ARG A 11 -9.94 -15.51 11.16
N LYS A 12 -10.14 -16.09 9.97
CA LYS A 12 -9.07 -16.65 9.10
C LYS A 12 -8.25 -15.59 8.35
N ALA A 13 -8.81 -14.42 8.03
CA ALA A 13 -8.09 -13.33 7.36
C ALA A 13 -7.05 -12.62 8.27
N ALA A 14 -7.16 -12.82 9.58
CA ALA A 14 -6.40 -12.13 10.61
C ALA A 14 -5.16 -12.90 11.13
N ALA A 15 -4.80 -14.03 10.52
CA ALA A 15 -3.49 -14.64 10.74
C ALA A 15 -2.44 -13.83 9.98
N HIS A 16 -2.00 -12.71 10.57
CA HIS A 16 -0.98 -11.76 10.11
C HIS A 16 -0.66 -11.80 8.60
N LEU A 17 -1.33 -10.96 7.81
CA LEU A 17 -0.80 -10.60 6.50
C LEU A 17 0.64 -10.12 6.70
N ASP A 18 1.59 -10.85 6.12
CA ASP A 18 2.98 -10.43 6.15
C ASP A 18 3.08 -9.08 5.45
N ARG A 19 3.39 -8.05 6.25
CA ARG A 19 3.52 -6.68 5.76
C ARG A 19 4.57 -6.59 4.66
N ALA A 20 5.64 -7.37 4.74
CA ALA A 20 6.68 -7.39 3.72
C ALA A 20 6.12 -7.92 2.39
N ALA A 21 5.41 -9.05 2.41
CA ALA A 21 4.75 -9.60 1.23
C ALA A 21 3.74 -8.62 0.59
N VAL A 22 2.96 -7.90 1.41
CA VAL A 22 2.01 -6.90 0.91
C VAL A 22 2.73 -5.73 0.24
N VAL A 23 3.78 -5.21 0.88
CA VAL A 23 4.59 -4.10 0.34
C VAL A 23 5.30 -4.51 -0.93
N GLU A 24 5.83 -5.74 -1.01
CA GLU A 24 6.51 -6.23 -2.20
C GLU A 24 5.55 -6.40 -3.37
N ARG A 25 4.36 -6.97 -3.12
CA ARG A 25 3.30 -7.06 -4.13
C ARG A 25 2.88 -5.67 -4.62
N TYR A 26 2.74 -4.69 -3.72
CA TYR A 26 2.47 -3.31 -4.10
C TYR A 26 3.54 -2.79 -5.06
N ARG A 27 4.82 -2.88 -4.68
CA ARG A 27 5.95 -2.44 -5.51
C ARG A 27 6.00 -3.09 -6.88
N ALA A 28 5.72 -4.39 -6.95
CA ALA A 28 5.73 -5.14 -8.20
C ALA A 28 4.67 -4.63 -9.18
N LEU A 29 3.48 -4.26 -8.68
CA LEU A 29 2.37 -3.77 -9.48
C LEU A 29 2.50 -2.29 -9.86
N THR A 30 3.20 -1.49 -9.05
CA THR A 30 3.21 -0.02 -9.14
C THR A 30 4.59 0.54 -9.52
N ARG A 31 5.39 -0.21 -10.29
CA ARG A 31 6.76 0.18 -10.68
C ARG A 31 6.84 1.57 -11.31
N GLY A 32 5.84 1.95 -12.10
CA GLY A 32 5.74 3.28 -12.72
C GLY A 32 5.65 4.41 -11.69
N SER A 33 4.75 4.26 -10.71
CA SER A 33 4.58 5.21 -9.61
C SER A 33 5.85 5.34 -8.76
N GLY A 34 6.54 4.22 -8.47
CA GLY A 34 7.82 4.25 -7.76
C GLY A 34 8.90 5.06 -8.48
N ARG A 35 8.99 4.91 -9.82
CA ARG A 35 9.92 5.72 -10.64
C ARG A 35 9.58 7.20 -10.62
N LEU A 36 8.30 7.55 -10.73
CA LEU A 36 7.84 8.95 -10.69
C LEU A 36 8.10 9.58 -9.32
N HIS A 37 7.83 8.83 -8.24
CA HIS A 37 8.15 9.28 -6.89
C HIS A 37 9.65 9.51 -6.69
N GLY A 38 10.50 8.63 -7.24
CA GLY A 38 11.95 8.83 -7.23
C GLY A 38 12.39 10.14 -7.90
N ARG A 39 11.76 10.53 -9.02
CA ARG A 39 12.02 11.84 -9.65
C ARG A 39 11.49 12.99 -8.81
N ALA A 40 10.32 12.83 -8.19
CA ALA A 40 9.73 13.85 -7.34
C ALA A 40 10.61 14.12 -6.10
N LEU A 41 11.21 13.10 -5.50
CA LEU A 41 12.13 13.24 -4.36
C LEU A 41 13.36 14.11 -4.68
N ALA A 42 13.79 14.17 -5.93
CA ALA A 42 14.92 15.02 -6.35
C ALA A 42 14.57 16.51 -6.42
N LEU A 43 13.27 16.86 -6.46
CA LEU A 43 12.78 18.23 -6.68
C LEU A 43 11.93 18.77 -5.53
N LEU A 44 11.29 17.88 -4.76
CA LEU A 44 10.29 18.21 -3.75
C LEU A 44 10.65 17.55 -2.42
N PRO A 45 10.58 18.28 -1.29
CA PRO A 45 10.69 17.69 0.04
C PRO A 45 9.68 16.55 0.20
N GLY A 46 10.15 15.34 0.49
CA GLY A 46 9.29 14.16 0.64
C GLY A 46 8.55 13.74 -0.65
N GLY A 47 8.95 14.26 -1.82
CA GLY A 47 8.40 13.87 -3.11
C GLY A 47 6.92 14.20 -3.31
N ASN A 48 6.38 15.18 -2.57
CA ASN A 48 4.99 15.63 -2.67
C ASN A 48 4.83 17.13 -2.40
N THR A 49 3.76 17.73 -2.92
CA THR A 49 3.33 19.10 -2.60
C THR A 49 2.09 19.14 -1.70
N ARG A 50 1.49 17.97 -1.44
CA ARG A 50 0.27 17.80 -0.65
C ARG A 50 0.40 16.56 0.25
N ALA A 51 0.54 16.79 1.55
CA ALA A 51 0.80 15.74 2.53
C ALA A 51 -0.29 14.65 2.58
N THR A 52 -1.55 14.98 2.27
CA THR A 52 -2.68 14.04 2.37
C THR A 52 -2.64 12.89 1.35
N VAL A 53 -1.80 12.97 0.32
CA VAL A 53 -1.71 11.96 -0.74
C VAL A 53 -0.62 10.93 -0.46
N PHE A 54 0.31 11.24 0.45
CA PHE A 54 1.44 10.35 0.72
C PHE A 54 1.04 9.18 1.63
N TYR A 55 1.44 7.98 1.23
CA TYR A 55 1.46 6.79 2.07
C TYR A 55 2.66 5.91 1.70
N PRO A 56 3.28 5.20 2.67
CA PRO A 56 4.36 4.26 2.36
C PRO A 56 3.87 3.08 1.49
N PRO A 57 4.73 2.53 0.60
CA PRO A 57 6.12 2.91 0.37
C PRO A 57 6.30 4.15 -0.54
N TYR A 58 5.29 4.52 -1.31
CA TYR A 58 5.17 5.72 -2.14
C TYR A 58 3.70 5.82 -2.62
N PRO A 59 3.21 7.00 -3.05
CA PRO A 59 1.83 7.12 -3.51
C PRO A 59 1.63 6.55 -4.92
N ILE A 60 0.39 6.21 -5.26
CA ILE A 60 -0.03 5.98 -6.65
C ILE A 60 -0.04 7.31 -7.42
N TYR A 61 0.54 7.27 -8.61
CA TYR A 61 0.45 8.35 -9.59
C TYR A 61 -0.59 7.94 -10.63
N LEU A 62 -1.60 8.78 -10.82
CA LEU A 62 -2.65 8.63 -11.82
C LEU A 62 -2.28 9.34 -13.12
#